data_AF-A0A7K3Y0V6-F1
#
_entry.id   AF-A0A7K3Y0V6-F1
#
_cell.length_a   1.000
_cell.length_b   1.000
_cell.length_c   1.000
_cell.angle_alpha   90.00
_cell.angle_beta   90.00
_cell.angle_gamma   90.00
#
_symmetry.space_group_name_H-M   'P 1'
#
loop_
_entity.id
_entity.type
_entity.pdbx_description
1 polymer ?
#
loop_
_entity_poly.entity_id
_entity_poly.type
_entity_poly.pdbx_seq_one_letter_code
_entity_poly.pdbx_strand_id
1 'polypeptide(L)' 'EIPATAEAKENLGREIVANIVMMGALVAITGVVSREAIERAVLDSVPKGTESLNTRALKRGFELGEQA' A
#
# COMPACT_ATOMS: atom_id res chain seq x y z
N GLU A 1 3.49 -10.14 -11.52
CA GLU A 1 3.23 -8.68 -11.58
C GLU A 1 2.24 -8.31 -10.48
N ILE A 2 2.33 -7.11 -9.90
CA ILE A 2 1.37 -6.63 -8.88
C ILE A 2 0.35 -5.71 -9.55
N PRO A 3 -0.95 -6.09 -9.65
CA PRO A 3 -1.98 -5.31 -10.36
C PRO A 3 -2.52 -4.13 -9.53
N ALA A 4 -1.62 -3.26 -9.05
CA ALA A 4 -1.93 -2.25 -8.04
C ALA A 4 -3.05 -1.27 -8.43
N THR A 5 -3.11 -0.84 -9.69
CA THR A 5 -4.14 0.07 -10.19
C THR A 5 -5.53 -0.58 -10.19
N ALA A 6 -5.63 -1.82 -10.67
CA ALA A 6 -6.87 -2.58 -10.66
C ALA A 6 -7.35 -2.83 -9.23
N GLU A 7 -6.44 -3.25 -8.34
CA GLU A 7 -6.73 -3.47 -6.92
C GLU A 7 -7.21 -2.20 -6.20
N ALA A 8 -6.56 -1.07 -6.44
CA ALA A 8 -6.97 0.22 -5.87
C ALA A 8 -8.36 0.67 -6.36
N LYS A 9 -8.69 0.40 -7.62
CA LYS A 9 -9.98 0.74 -8.21
C LYS A 9 -11.09 -0.20 -7.72
N GLU A 10 -10.88 -1.51 -7.80
CA GLU A 10 -11.91 -2.54 -7.60
C GLU A 10 -12.16 -2.82 -6.12
N ASN A 11 -11.12 -2.89 -5.29
CA ASN A 11 -11.23 -3.30 -3.89
C ASN A 11 -11.18 -2.13 -2.90
N LEU A 12 -10.55 -1.01 -3.30
CA LEU A 12 -10.42 0.19 -2.45
C LEU A 12 -11.28 1.37 -2.92
N GLY A 13 -11.86 1.28 -4.12
CA GLY A 13 -12.77 2.29 -4.68
C GLY A 13 -12.09 3.62 -5.04
N ARG A 14 -10.76 3.70 -5.02
CA ARG A 14 -9.98 4.90 -5.32
C ARG A 14 -8.66 4.55 -6.00
N GLU A 15 -8.60 4.76 -7.30
CA GLU A 15 -7.39 4.47 -8.11
C GLU A 15 -6.16 5.28 -7.66
N ILE A 16 -6.36 6.45 -7.06
CA ILE A 16 -5.28 7.34 -6.58
C ILE A 16 -4.38 6.69 -5.52
N VAL A 17 -4.82 5.62 -4.83
CA VAL A 17 -3.99 4.92 -3.82
C VAL A 17 -3.21 3.73 -4.37
N ALA A 18 -3.16 3.54 -5.69
CA ALA A 18 -2.39 2.48 -6.34
C ALA A 18 -0.89 2.54 -5.97
N ASN A 19 -0.32 3.74 -5.83
CA ASN A 19 1.07 3.91 -5.38
C ASN A 19 1.33 3.34 -3.98
N ILE A 20 0.38 3.47 -3.06
CA ILE A 20 0.51 2.93 -1.71
C ILE A 20 0.39 1.40 -1.73
N VAL A 21 -0.47 0.83 -2.59
CA VAL A 21 -0.51 -0.62 -2.83
C VAL A 21 0.85 -1.11 -3.36
N MET A 22 1.45 -0.40 -4.32
CA MET A 22 2.79 -0.74 -4.84
C MET A 22 3.87 -0.68 -3.75
N MET A 23 3.85 0.34 -2.89
CA MET A 23 4.82 0.47 -1.78
C MET A 23 4.71 -0.70 -0.80
N GLY A 24 3.49 -1.13 -0.48
CA GLY A 24 3.28 -2.30 0.38
C GLY A 24 3.88 -3.55 -0.26
N ALA A 25 3.57 -3.81 -1.53
CA ALA A 25 4.08 -5.00 -2.22
C ALA A 25 5.60 -4.98 -2.33
N LEU A 26 6.19 -3.82 -2.66
CA LEU A 26 7.65 -3.66 -2.73
C LEU A 26 8.32 -4.04 -1.41
N VAL A 27 7.81 -3.53 -0.28
CA VAL A 27 8.39 -3.82 1.03
C VAL A 27 8.19 -5.27 1.44
N ALA A 28 7.03 -5.87 1.15
CA ALA A 28 6.78 -7.29 1.44
C ALA A 28 7.73 -8.21 0.64
N ILE A 29 7.99 -7.91 -0.63
CA ILE A 29 8.86 -8.71 -1.49
C ILE A 29 10.34 -8.54 -1.11
N THR A 30 10.76 -7.30 -0.86
CA THR A 30 12.20 -6.99 -0.75
C THR A 30 12.72 -6.97 0.69
N GLY A 31 11.87 -6.70 1.68
CA GLY A 31 12.30 -6.46 3.05
C GLY A 31 13.25 -5.27 3.22
N VAL A 32 13.30 -4.34 2.25
CA VAL A 32 14.26 -3.21 2.23
C VAL A 32 14.11 -2.28 3.44
N VAL A 33 12.92 -2.23 4.03
CA VAL A 33 12.60 -1.54 5.29
C VAL A 33 11.62 -2.38 6.10
N SER A 34 11.48 -2.11 7.40
CA SER A 34 10.48 -2.79 8.23
C SER A 34 9.05 -2.33 7.89
N ARG A 35 8.05 -3.16 8.22
CA ARG A 35 6.62 -2.82 8.03
C ARG A 35 6.21 -1.60 8.83
N GLU A 36 6.70 -1.49 10.06
CA GLU A 36 6.41 -0.36 10.94
C GLU A 36 7.01 0.93 10.40
N ALA A 37 8.20 0.86 9.78
CA ALA A 37 8.86 2.01 9.19
C ALA A 37 8.08 2.56 7.99
N ILE A 38 7.64 1.68 7.08
CA ILE A 38 6.85 2.11 5.91
C ILE A 38 5.43 2.57 6.31
N GLU A 39 4.80 1.93 7.31
CA GLU A 39 3.49 2.36 7.82
C GLU A 39 3.55 3.78 8.39
N ARG A 40 4.57 4.09 9.22
CA ARG A 40 4.78 5.44 9.74
C ARG A 40 5.04 6.45 8.62
N ALA A 41 5.93 6.12 7.68
CA ALA A 41 6.24 7.01 6.57
C ALA A 41 5.01 7.31 5.69
N VAL A 42 4.13 6.33 5.48
CA VAL A 42 2.87 6.54 4.77
C VAL A 42 1.95 7.45 5.57
N LEU A 43 1.76 7.21 6.87
CA LEU A 43 0.91 8.06 7.71
C LEU A 43 1.40 9.52 7.80
N ASP A 44 2.71 9.72 7.82
CA ASP A 44 3.32 11.06 7.88
C ASP A 44 3.24 11.82 6.55
N SER A 45 3.05 11.13 5.41
CA SER A 45 3.07 11.72 4.07
C SER A 45 1.69 11.94 3.45
N VAL A 46 0.67 11.20 3.88
CA VAL A 46 -0.66 11.27 3.28
C VAL A 46 -1.49 12.46 3.81
N PRO A 47 -2.45 13.00 3.02
CA PRO A 47 -3.32 14.07 3.49
C PRO A 47 -4.15 13.66 4.72
N LYS A 48 -4.39 14.62 5.62
CA LYS A 48 -5.26 14.42 6.78
C LYS A 48 -6.66 13.95 6.34
N GLY A 49 -7.21 12.97 7.05
CA GLY A 49 -8.51 12.37 6.75
C GLY A 49 -8.46 11.27 5.67
N THR A 50 -7.27 10.92 5.17
CA THR A 50 -7.08 9.82 4.20
C THR A 50 -6.31 8.63 4.79
N GLU A 51 -5.93 8.69 6.06
CA GLU A 51 -5.07 7.73 6.75
C GLU A 51 -5.62 6.32 6.63
N SER A 52 -6.91 6.13 6.96
CA SER A 52 -7.57 4.81 6.90
C SER A 52 -7.52 4.17 5.51
N LEU A 53 -7.73 4.96 4.45
CA LEU A 53 -7.66 4.45 3.09
C LEU A 53 -6.23 4.04 2.71
N ASN A 54 -5.25 4.88 3.03
CA ASN A 54 -3.85 4.59 2.71
C ASN A 54 -3.30 3.41 3.53
N THR A 55 -3.69 3.27 4.80
CA THR A 55 -3.34 2.08 5.60
C THR A 55 -3.92 0.81 4.99
N ARG A 56 -5.19 0.83 4.53
CA ARG A 56 -5.79 -0.30 3.83
C ARG A 56 -5.08 -0.61 2.51
N ALA A 57 -4.69 0.42 1.75
CA ALA A 57 -3.95 0.26 0.52
C ALA A 57 -2.57 -0.37 0.76
N LEU A 58 -1.84 0.11 1.77
CA LEU A 58 -0.53 -0.41 2.11
C LEU A 58 -0.60 -1.88 2.53
N LYS A 59 -1.59 -2.21 3.38
CA LYS A 59 -1.87 -3.59 3.78
C LYS A 59 -2.22 -4.49 2.60
N ARG A 60 -3.06 -4.01 1.67
CA ARG A 60 -3.36 -4.76 0.44
C ARG A 60 -2.09 -5.00 -0.38
N GLY A 61 -1.21 -4.02 -0.44
CA GLY A 61 0.13 -4.17 -1.02
C GLY A 61 0.93 -5.29 -0.36
N PHE A 62 1.00 -5.33 0.97
CA PHE A 62 1.70 -6.41 1.68
C PHE A 62 1.15 -7.79 1.32
N GLU A 63 -0.17 -7.97 1.34
CA GLU A 63 -0.82 -9.23 1.00
C GLU A 63 -0.48 -9.69 -0.42
N LEU A 64 -0.48 -8.78 -1.39
CA LEU A 64 -0.12 -9.08 -2.78
C LEU A 64 1.37 -9.44 -2.91
N GLY A 65 2.25 -8.74 -2.19
CA GLY A 65 3.69 -9.00 -2.20
C GLY A 65 4.08 -10.31 -1.54
N GLU A 66 3.36 -10.76 -0.50
CA GLU A 66 3.55 -12.07 0.14
C GLU A 66 3.15 -13.25 -0.74
N GLN A 67 2.28 -13.02 -1.73
CA GLN A 67 1.77 -14.02 -2.66
C GLN A 67 2.53 -14.05 -4.00
N ALA A 68 3.51 -13.16 -4.18
CA ALA A 68 4.29 -13.00 -5.41
C ALA A 68 5.56 -13.85 -5.39
#